data_AF-A0A354BHK7-F1
#
_entry.id   AF-A0A354BHK7-F1
#
_cell.length_a   1.000
_cell.length_b   1.000
_cell.length_c   1.000
_cell.angle_alpha   90.00
_cell.angle_beta   90.00
_cell.angle_gamma   90.00
#
_symmetry.space_group_name_H-M   'P 1'
#
loop_
_entity.id
_entity.type
_entity.pdbx_description
1 polymer ?
#
loop_
_entity_poly.entity_id
_entity_poly.type
_entity_poly.pdbx_seq_one_letter_code
_entity_poly.pdbx_strand_id
1 'polypeptide(L)'
;RFQNFQANDGFGAYVAMTVPFAFWAKPKHDAGVQEAAASVAAARAQQHTVENLTRFQINDLLAKVRASEQVARLYHTTILPQALQNLEAARAGYRAGKGGFLDLIDTQRAWRGFQYEYYRALVEREHRLAELEQVIGADLNGKS
;
A
#
# COMPACT_ATOMS: atom_id res chain seq x y z
N ARG A 1 28.81 81.18 -4.51
CA ARG A 1 27.99 81.13 -5.74
C ARG A 1 28.77 80.37 -6.78
N PHE A 2 28.40 79.13 -7.07
CA PHE A 2 28.90 78.39 -8.23
C PHE A 2 27.69 78.06 -9.10
N GLN A 3 27.80 78.40 -10.38
CA GLN A 3 26.72 78.33 -11.36
C GLN A 3 26.48 76.88 -11.78
N ASN A 4 25.22 76.48 -11.73
CA ASN A 4 24.72 75.23 -12.27
C ASN A 4 24.63 75.37 -13.80
N PHE A 5 25.40 74.58 -14.54
CA PHE A 5 25.21 74.41 -15.97
C PHE A 5 24.42 73.12 -16.21
N GLN A 6 23.24 73.28 -16.79
CA GLN A 6 22.43 72.22 -17.36
C GLN A 6 23.27 71.36 -18.32
N ALA A 7 23.47 70.10 -17.96
CA ALA A 7 23.67 69.03 -18.92
C ALA A 7 22.52 68.04 -18.70
N ASN A 8 21.60 68.07 -19.65
CA ASN A 8 20.54 67.08 -19.82
C ASN A 8 21.18 65.83 -20.44
N ASP A 9 20.83 64.66 -19.89
CA ASP A 9 21.26 63.29 -20.28
C ASP A 9 22.49 62.74 -19.53
N GLY A 10 22.30 62.43 -18.25
CA GLY A 10 23.16 61.52 -17.49
C GLY A 10 22.43 60.24 -17.13
N PHE A 11 22.82 59.09 -17.70
CA PHE A 11 22.37 57.78 -17.22
C PHE A 11 23.35 57.27 -16.17
N GLY A 12 22.87 57.11 -14.94
CA GLY A 12 23.62 56.52 -13.84
C GLY A 12 23.10 55.13 -13.50
N ALA A 13 23.98 54.12 -13.49
CA ALA A 13 23.71 52.82 -12.90
C ALA A 13 24.60 52.67 -11.66
N TYR A 14 23.99 52.36 -10.52
CA TYR A 14 24.70 52.04 -9.29
C TYR A 14 24.44 50.58 -8.91
N VAL A 15 25.52 49.86 -8.59
CA VAL A 15 25.46 48.52 -8.00
C VAL A 15 25.72 48.68 -6.51
N ALA A 16 24.72 48.38 -5.68
CA ALA A 16 24.87 48.36 -4.23
C ALA A 16 25.10 46.92 -3.77
N MET A 17 26.15 46.72 -2.96
CA MET A 17 26.39 45.46 -2.26
C MET A 17 26.29 45.73 -0.75
N THR A 18 25.36 45.06 -0.07
CA THR A 18 25.26 45.13 1.39
C THR A 18 26.11 44.04 2.00
N VAL A 19 27.24 44.41 2.63
CA VAL A 19 28.07 43.48 3.40
C VAL A 19 27.81 43.72 4.89
N PRO A 20 27.20 42.77 5.62
CA PRO A 20 26.97 42.93 7.05
C PRO A 20 28.29 42.78 7.82
N PHE A 21 28.86 43.91 8.26
CA PHE A 21 30.09 43.97 9.07
C PHE A 21 29.82 43.85 10.59
N ALA A 22 28.56 43.67 10.97
CA ALA A 22 28.13 43.53 12.36
C ALA A 22 28.54 42.17 12.94
N PHE A 23 29.64 42.13 13.70
CA PHE A 23 30.11 40.92 14.37
C PHE A 23 29.08 40.33 15.36
N TRP A 24 28.16 41.15 15.88
CA TRP A 24 27.05 40.73 16.75
C TRP A 24 25.85 40.11 15.99
N ALA A 25 25.81 40.21 14.66
CA ALA A 25 24.76 39.60 13.83
C ALA A 25 25.09 38.15 13.43
N LYS A 26 26.34 37.69 13.64
CA LYS A 26 26.75 36.29 13.39
C LYS A 26 25.80 35.24 13.98
N PRO A 27 25.35 35.33 15.25
CA PRO A 27 24.45 34.33 15.82
C PRO A 27 23.12 34.19 15.08
N LYS A 28 22.61 35.28 14.46
CA LYS A 28 21.36 35.24 13.68
C LYS A 28 21.57 34.58 12.31
N HIS A 29 22.69 34.86 11.66
CA HIS A 29 23.03 34.20 10.39
C HIS A 29 23.31 32.71 10.60
N ASP A 30 24.02 32.36 11.68
CA ASP A 30 24.26 30.98 12.07
C ASP A 30 22.95 30.25 12.40
N ALA A 31 22.01 30.91 13.09
CA ALA A 31 20.68 30.36 13.36
C ALA A 31 19.87 30.11 12.07
N GLY A 32 19.91 31.03 11.11
CA GLY A 32 19.24 30.83 9.81
C GLY A 32 19.84 29.70 8.98
N VAL A 33 21.16 29.54 9.02
CA VAL A 33 21.85 28.38 8.40
C VAL A 33 21.49 27.08 9.10
N GLN A 34 21.41 27.07 10.44
CA GLN A 34 20.97 25.91 11.22
C GLN A 34 19.52 25.54 10.94
N GLU A 35 18.62 26.52 10.82
CA GLU A 35 17.22 26.29 10.47
C GLU A 35 17.08 25.71 9.06
N ALA A 36 17.80 26.25 8.08
CA ALA A 36 17.84 25.71 6.73
C ALA A 36 18.43 24.29 6.68
N ALA A 37 19.47 24.00 7.46
CA ALA A 37 20.02 22.66 7.58
C ALA A 37 19.03 21.69 8.22
N ALA A 38 18.31 22.13 9.26
CA ALA A 38 17.28 21.35 9.93
C ALA A 38 16.09 21.06 9.00
N SER A 39 15.66 22.01 8.18
CA SER A 39 14.57 21.81 7.22
C SER A 39 14.95 20.80 6.12
N VAL A 40 16.18 20.86 5.61
CA VAL A 40 16.70 19.86 4.67
C VAL A 40 16.78 18.47 5.32
N ALA A 41 17.26 18.39 6.57
CA ALA A 41 17.32 17.13 7.30
C ALA A 41 15.91 16.55 7.53
N ALA A 42 14.95 17.39 7.89
CA ALA A 42 13.55 17.00 8.05
C ALA A 42 12.93 16.50 6.73
N ALA A 43 13.17 17.19 5.61
CA ALA A 43 12.68 16.79 4.30
C ALA A 43 13.25 15.42 3.87
N ARG A 44 14.55 15.18 4.11
CA ARG A 44 15.18 13.87 3.86
C ARG A 44 14.62 12.77 4.76
N ALA A 45 14.41 13.06 6.04
CA ALA A 45 13.80 12.11 6.96
C ALA A 45 12.38 11.74 6.52
N GLN A 46 11.57 12.72 6.11
CA GLN A 46 10.23 12.50 5.57
C GLN A 46 10.26 11.64 4.31
N GLN A 47 11.19 11.89 3.37
CA GLN A 47 11.36 11.07 2.18
C GLN A 47 11.63 9.60 2.56
N HIS A 48 12.59 9.34 3.45
CA HIS A 48 12.89 7.99 3.92
C HIS A 48 11.71 7.34 4.65
N THR A 49 10.94 8.10 5.42
CA THR A 49 9.72 7.60 6.05
C THR A 49 8.71 7.14 4.99
N VAL A 50 8.46 7.94 3.96
CA VAL A 50 7.55 7.58 2.87
C VAL A 50 8.05 6.33 2.14
N GLU A 51 9.33 6.27 1.77
CA GLU A 51 9.94 5.09 1.12
C GLU A 51 9.77 3.81 1.95
N ASN A 52 10.02 3.88 3.26
CA ASN A 52 9.88 2.75 4.16
C ASN A 52 8.42 2.32 4.33
N LEU A 53 7.49 3.26 4.45
CA LEU A 53 6.06 2.98 4.55
C LEU A 53 5.54 2.31 3.27
N THR A 54 5.93 2.81 2.10
CA THR A 54 5.54 2.20 0.81
C THR A 54 6.09 0.77 0.69
N ARG A 55 7.37 0.54 1.03
CA ARG A 55 7.94 -0.82 1.03
C ARG A 55 7.22 -1.76 2.01
N PHE A 56 6.89 -1.26 3.19
CA PHE A 56 6.14 -2.03 4.18
C PHE A 56 4.74 -2.39 3.66
N GLN A 57 4.00 -1.43 3.10
CA GLN A 57 2.66 -1.64 2.53
C GLN A 57 2.68 -2.70 1.42
N ILE A 58 3.65 -2.64 0.50
CA ILE A 58 3.80 -3.65 -0.56
C ILE A 58 4.03 -5.04 0.03
N ASN A 59 4.93 -5.17 1.00
CA ASN A 59 5.22 -6.45 1.64
C ASN A 59 4.00 -7.01 2.40
N ASP A 60 3.27 -6.16 3.11
CA ASP A 60 2.05 -6.53 3.83
C ASP A 60 0.96 -7.03 2.86
N LEU A 61 0.71 -6.30 1.78
CA LEU A 61 -0.25 -6.70 0.75
C LEU A 61 0.14 -7.99 0.04
N LEU A 62 1.42 -8.16 -0.29
CA LEU A 62 1.93 -9.40 -0.87
C LEU A 62 1.74 -10.60 0.07
N ALA A 63 2.01 -10.43 1.36
CA ALA A 63 1.77 -11.46 2.36
C ALA A 63 0.27 -11.81 2.47
N LYS A 64 -0.60 -10.80 2.43
CA LYS A 64 -2.06 -10.95 2.42
C LYS A 64 -2.56 -11.72 1.20
N VAL A 65 -2.06 -11.43 0.00
CA VAL A 65 -2.38 -12.16 -1.23
C VAL A 65 -1.98 -13.63 -1.09
N ARG A 66 -0.74 -13.91 -0.69
CA ARG A 66 -0.25 -15.28 -0.50
C ARG A 66 -1.06 -16.06 0.54
N ALA A 67 -1.44 -15.43 1.63
CA ALA A 67 -2.28 -16.04 2.66
C ALA A 67 -3.66 -16.42 2.10
N SER A 68 -4.32 -15.50 1.38
CA SER A 68 -5.63 -15.79 0.75
C SER A 68 -5.56 -16.92 -0.28
N GLU A 69 -4.47 -16.99 -1.04
CA GLU A 69 -4.23 -18.08 -1.98
C GLU A 69 -4.01 -19.42 -1.28
N GLN A 70 -3.29 -19.44 -0.14
CA GLN A 70 -3.14 -20.65 0.68
C GLN A 70 -4.48 -21.15 1.22
N VAL A 71 -5.36 -20.23 1.66
CA VAL A 71 -6.71 -20.58 2.12
C VAL A 71 -7.52 -21.20 0.98
N ALA A 72 -7.56 -20.56 -0.19
CA ALA A 72 -8.27 -21.09 -1.35
C ALA A 72 -7.75 -22.48 -1.76
N ARG A 73 -6.42 -22.67 -1.77
CA ARG A 73 -5.81 -23.98 -2.02
C ARG A 73 -6.24 -25.03 -1.00
N LEU A 74 -6.22 -24.72 0.30
CA LEU A 74 -6.64 -25.66 1.35
C LEU A 74 -8.08 -26.15 1.15
N TYR A 75 -8.98 -25.23 0.79
CA TYR A 75 -10.36 -25.60 0.46
C TYR A 75 -10.44 -26.56 -0.73
N HIS A 76 -9.73 -26.24 -1.82
CA HIS A 76 -9.73 -27.03 -3.04
C HIS A 76 -9.08 -28.40 -2.88
N THR A 77 -7.92 -28.48 -2.22
CA THR A 77 -7.10 -29.71 -2.17
C THR A 77 -7.49 -30.64 -1.06
N THR A 78 -8.11 -30.14 0.01
CA THR A 78 -8.28 -30.89 1.25
C THR A 78 -9.72 -30.90 1.72
N ILE A 79 -10.32 -29.72 1.97
CA ILE A 79 -11.64 -29.64 2.61
C ILE A 79 -12.75 -30.11 1.67
N LEU A 80 -12.78 -29.65 0.42
CA LEU A 80 -13.80 -30.03 -0.56
C LEU A 80 -13.79 -31.53 -0.88
N PRO A 81 -12.63 -32.17 -1.15
CA PRO A 81 -12.56 -33.61 -1.34
C PRO A 81 -13.05 -34.39 -0.12
N GLN A 82 -12.67 -34.00 1.09
CA GLN A 82 -13.12 -34.67 2.32
C GLN A 82 -14.62 -34.53 2.53
N ALA A 83 -15.17 -33.33 2.32
CA ALA A 83 -16.61 -33.10 2.43
C ALA A 83 -17.40 -33.90 1.38
N LEU A 84 -16.86 -34.05 0.16
CA LEU A 84 -17.47 -34.88 -0.87
C LEU A 84 -17.46 -36.37 -0.47
N GLN A 85 -16.35 -36.86 0.10
CA GLN A 85 -16.27 -38.24 0.61
C GLN A 85 -17.32 -38.49 1.70
N ASN A 86 -17.50 -37.53 2.62
CA ASN A 86 -18.53 -37.62 3.67
C ASN A 86 -19.95 -37.67 3.09
N LEU A 87 -20.23 -36.85 2.07
CA LEU A 87 -21.51 -36.86 1.36
C LEU A 87 -21.77 -38.21 0.69
N GLU A 88 -20.78 -38.78 -0.01
CA GLU A 88 -20.94 -40.09 -0.66
C GLU A 88 -21.11 -41.22 0.37
N ALA A 89 -20.41 -41.16 1.50
CA ALA A 89 -20.60 -42.12 2.60
C ALA A 89 -22.03 -42.04 3.19
N ALA A 90 -22.52 -40.83 3.46
CA ALA A 90 -23.89 -40.62 3.95
C ALA A 90 -24.94 -41.10 2.93
N ARG A 91 -24.70 -40.87 1.63
CA ARG A 91 -25.57 -41.36 0.55
C ARG A 91 -25.59 -42.89 0.50
N ALA A 92 -24.44 -43.54 0.66
CA ALA A 92 -24.36 -45.00 0.69
C ALA A 92 -25.09 -45.58 1.92
N GLY A 93 -24.90 -44.99 3.10
CA GLY A 93 -25.61 -45.36 4.32
C GLY A 93 -27.12 -45.25 4.19
N TYR A 94 -27.61 -44.09 3.72
CA TYR A 94 -29.03 -43.86 3.45
C TYR A 94 -29.62 -44.91 2.50
N ARG A 95 -28.96 -45.20 1.37
CA ARG A 95 -29.41 -46.21 0.40
C ARG A 95 -29.43 -47.63 0.98
N ALA A 96 -28.52 -47.94 1.90
CA ALA A 96 -28.46 -49.23 2.58
C ALA A 96 -29.42 -49.34 3.78
N GLY A 97 -30.24 -48.30 4.06
CA GLY A 97 -31.10 -48.23 5.23
C GLY A 97 -30.33 -48.04 6.56
N LYS A 98 -29.04 -47.70 6.48
CA LYS A 98 -28.14 -47.47 7.61
C LYS A 98 -27.82 -45.98 7.70
N GLY A 99 -28.71 -45.19 8.30
CA GLY A 99 -28.58 -43.73 8.45
C GLY A 99 -29.87 -42.99 8.07
N GLY A 100 -30.03 -41.77 8.60
CA GLY A 100 -31.22 -40.97 8.37
C GLY A 100 -31.13 -40.15 7.08
N PHE A 101 -32.29 -39.80 6.50
CA PHE A 101 -32.34 -38.80 5.41
C PHE A 101 -31.79 -37.45 5.86
N LEU A 102 -31.97 -37.09 7.14
CA LEU A 102 -31.43 -35.85 7.71
C LEU A 102 -29.90 -35.80 7.64
N ASP A 103 -29.21 -36.90 7.97
CA ASP A 103 -27.74 -36.98 7.90
C ASP A 103 -27.22 -36.74 6.46
N LEU A 104 -27.95 -37.26 5.45
CA LEU A 104 -27.64 -37.02 4.05
C LEU A 104 -27.80 -35.54 3.66
N ILE A 105 -28.88 -34.90 4.13
CA ILE A 105 -29.11 -33.48 3.84
C ILE A 105 -28.09 -32.59 4.56
N ASP A 106 -27.69 -32.94 5.77
CA ASP A 106 -26.70 -32.18 6.54
C ASP A 106 -25.30 -32.25 5.91
N THR A 107 -24.88 -33.45 5.48
CA THR A 107 -23.61 -33.61 4.74
C THR A 107 -23.62 -32.91 3.38
N GLN A 108 -24.75 -32.93 2.67
CA GLN A 108 -24.90 -32.18 1.42
C GLN A 108 -24.82 -30.68 1.66
N ARG A 109 -25.47 -30.17 2.70
CA ARG A 109 -25.42 -28.76 3.11
C ARG A 109 -23.99 -28.36 3.47
N ALA A 110 -23.28 -29.18 4.23
CA ALA A 110 -21.89 -28.93 4.59
C ALA A 110 -20.97 -28.85 3.35
N TRP A 111 -21.08 -29.81 2.43
CA TRP A 111 -20.31 -29.78 1.17
C TRP A 111 -20.58 -28.51 0.35
N ARG A 112 -21.84 -28.09 0.23
CA ARG A 112 -22.21 -26.83 -0.43
C ARG A 112 -21.66 -25.60 0.31
N GLY A 113 -21.68 -25.61 1.64
CA GLY A 113 -21.10 -24.55 2.46
C GLY A 113 -19.59 -24.40 2.22
N PHE A 114 -18.85 -25.51 2.15
CA PHE A 114 -17.43 -25.48 1.82
C PHE A 114 -17.15 -25.03 0.38
N GLN A 115 -18.03 -25.32 -0.58
CA GLN A 115 -17.92 -24.75 -1.94
C GLN A 115 -18.06 -23.24 -1.90
N TYR A 116 -19.03 -22.72 -1.14
CA TYR A 116 -19.21 -21.29 -0.98
C TYR A 116 -17.97 -20.62 -0.37
N GLU A 117 -17.42 -21.18 0.72
CA GLU A 117 -16.21 -20.64 1.35
C GLU A 117 -14.98 -20.70 0.43
N TYR A 118 -14.86 -21.74 -0.42
CA TYR A 118 -13.82 -21.80 -1.45
C TYR A 118 -13.92 -20.62 -2.43
N TYR A 119 -15.10 -20.37 -3.01
CA TYR A 119 -15.28 -19.26 -3.95
C TYR A 119 -15.09 -17.90 -3.27
N ARG A 120 -15.53 -17.77 -2.02
CA ARG A 120 -15.28 -16.57 -1.22
C ARG A 120 -13.78 -16.32 -1.02
N ALA A 121 -13.00 -17.36 -0.74
CA ALA A 121 -11.54 -17.26 -0.63
C ALA A 121 -10.87 -16.87 -1.96
N LEU A 122 -11.39 -17.32 -3.11
CA LEU A 122 -10.90 -16.88 -4.41
C LEU A 122 -11.18 -15.39 -4.64
N VAL A 123 -12.40 -14.94 -4.36
CA VAL A 123 -12.78 -13.52 -4.49
C VAL A 123 -11.93 -12.63 -3.59
N GLU A 124 -11.70 -13.05 -2.33
CA GLU A 124 -10.81 -12.34 -1.41
C GLU A 124 -9.37 -12.24 -1.94
N ARG A 125 -8.87 -13.30 -2.58
CA ARG A 125 -7.56 -13.27 -3.23
C ARG A 125 -7.50 -12.24 -4.36
N GLU A 126 -8.52 -12.19 -5.21
CA GLU A 126 -8.58 -11.21 -6.30
C GLU A 126 -8.68 -9.77 -5.78
N HIS A 127 -9.46 -9.53 -4.71
CA HIS A 127 -9.51 -8.22 -4.07
C HIS A 127 -8.14 -7.77 -3.55
N ARG A 128 -7.42 -8.65 -2.85
CA ARG A 128 -6.07 -8.34 -2.34
C ARG A 128 -5.07 -8.12 -3.45
N LEU A 129 -5.21 -8.83 -4.57
CA LEU A 129 -4.36 -8.63 -5.74
C LEU A 129 -4.61 -7.25 -6.35
N ALA A 130 -5.86 -6.84 -6.50
CA ALA A 130 -6.22 -5.50 -6.98
C ALA A 130 -5.72 -4.39 -6.05
N GLU A 131 -5.78 -4.58 -4.72
CA GLU A 131 -5.18 -3.65 -3.76
C GLU A 131 -3.66 -3.53 -3.94
N LEU A 132 -2.98 -4.65 -4.17
CA LEU A 132 -1.55 -4.66 -4.44
C LEU A 132 -1.22 -3.93 -5.75
N GLU A 133 -1.97 -4.19 -6.82
CA GLU A 133 -1.85 -3.52 -8.13
C GLU A 133 -2.01 -1.99 -8.00
N GLN A 134 -2.99 -1.54 -7.21
CA GLN A 134 -3.22 -0.12 -6.94
C GLN A 134 -2.01 0.53 -6.24
N VAL A 135 -1.36 -0.16 -5.30
CA VAL A 135 -0.23 0.37 -4.54
C VAL A 135 1.06 0.40 -5.38
N ILE A 136 1.28 -0.58 -6.25
CA ILE A 136 2.47 -0.63 -7.11
C ILE A 136 2.31 0.22 -8.39
N GLY A 137 1.08 0.60 -8.76
CA GLY A 137 0.80 1.39 -9.96
C GLY A 137 0.98 0.63 -11.27
N ALA A 138 0.89 -0.70 -11.24
CA ALA A 138 1.07 -1.59 -12.39
C ALA A 138 0.07 -2.76 -12.32
N ASP A 139 -0.46 -3.16 -13.48
CA ASP A 139 -1.31 -4.33 -13.62
C ASP A 139 -0.46 -5.61 -13.58
N LEU A 140 -0.78 -6.54 -12.68
CA LEU A 140 -0.11 -7.85 -12.58
C LEU A 140 -0.86 -8.94 -13.36
N ASN A 141 -2.09 -8.64 -13.82
CA ASN A 141 -2.95 -9.56 -14.56
C ASN A 141 -2.80 -9.46 -16.09
N GLY A 142 -1.90 -8.61 -16.60
CA GLY A 142 -1.41 -8.69 -17.97
C GLY A 142 -2.48 -8.53 -19.05
N LYS A 143 -3.36 -7.53 -18.92
CA LYS A 143 -4.20 -7.08 -20.05
C LYS A 143 -3.83 -5.64 -20.42
N SER A 144 -2.71 -5.50 -21.13
CA SER A 144 -2.50 -4.37 -22.05
C SER A 144 -2.82 -4.80 -23.48
#